data_AF-A6H686-F1
#
_entry.id   AF-A6H686-F1
#
_cell.length_a   1.000
_cell.length_b   1.000
_cell.length_c   1.000
_cell.angle_alpha   90.00
_cell.angle_beta   90.00
_cell.angle_gamma   90.00
#
_symmetry.space_group_name_H-M   'P 1'
#
loop_
_entity.id
_entity.type
_entity.pdbx_description
1 polymer ?
#
loop_
_entity_poly.entity_id
_entity_poly.type
_entity_poly.pdbx_seq_one_letter_code
_entity_poly.pdbx_strand_id
1 'polypeptide(L)'
;MADSVRFPCMPFPPCFLVCTRDDIYEDEHGRQWVAAKVETSSHSPYCSKIETCVTVHLWQMTTLFQEPSPDSLKTFNFLPRTWRLESRNTYRGADAMHWRLVNHSQFYGTEELVLMLDSRS
;
A
#
# COMPACT_ATOMS: atom_id res chain seq x y z
N MET A 1 -22.27 30.02 16.66
CA MET A 1 -22.36 29.11 15.50
C MET A 1 -21.15 28.20 15.59
N ALA A 2 -21.34 26.94 15.97
CA ALA A 2 -20.24 25.98 16.10
C ALA A 2 -19.92 25.46 14.69
N ASP A 3 -18.83 25.98 14.11
CA ASP A 3 -18.23 25.42 12.90
C ASP A 3 -17.75 24.01 13.26
N SER A 4 -18.53 23.02 12.85
CA SER A 4 -18.14 21.62 13.01
C SER A 4 -16.94 21.43 12.09
N VAL A 5 -15.75 21.49 12.68
CA VAL A 5 -14.50 21.06 12.05
C VAL A 5 -14.76 19.65 11.52
N ARG A 6 -15.09 19.57 10.23
CA ARG A 6 -15.16 18.30 9.53
C ARG A 6 -13.73 17.83 9.50
N PHE A 7 -13.36 17.00 10.48
CA PHE A 7 -12.23 16.12 10.31
C PHE A 7 -12.40 15.49 8.93
N PRO A 8 -11.43 15.66 8.00
CA PRO A 8 -11.50 14.94 6.76
C PRO A 8 -11.64 13.47 7.18
N CYS A 9 -12.79 12.88 6.88
CA CYS A 9 -13.09 11.51 7.26
C CYS A 9 -11.97 10.71 6.60
N MET A 10 -10.99 10.24 7.40
CA MET A 10 -9.84 9.55 6.83
C MET A 10 -10.40 8.43 5.96
N PRO A 11 -9.97 8.33 4.70
CA PRO A 11 -10.44 7.27 3.85
C PRO A 11 -10.17 5.94 4.57
N PHE A 12 -11.16 5.05 4.55
CA PHE A 12 -10.96 3.72 5.08
C PHE A 12 -9.97 2.99 4.19
N PRO A 13 -8.93 2.35 4.77
CA PRO A 13 -7.99 1.59 3.97
C PRO A 13 -8.74 0.42 3.30
N PRO A 14 -8.37 0.04 2.06
CA PRO A 14 -9.07 -0.99 1.31
C PRO A 14 -9.08 -2.32 2.07
N CYS A 15 -10.17 -3.08 2.09
CA CYS A 15 -10.22 -4.37 2.77
C CYS A 15 -9.55 -5.47 1.94
N PHE A 16 -9.50 -5.35 0.62
CA PHE A 16 -8.67 -6.20 -0.22
C PHE A 16 -8.08 -5.44 -1.40
N LEU A 17 -6.97 -5.95 -1.90
CA LEU A 17 -6.26 -5.49 -3.09
C LEU A 17 -5.90 -6.72 -3.92
N VAL A 18 -6.26 -6.73 -5.19
CA VAL A 18 -6.01 -7.85 -6.11
C VAL A 18 -5.21 -7.34 -7.30
N CYS A 19 -4.04 -7.94 -7.54
CA CYS A 19 -3.19 -7.64 -8.69
C CYS A 19 -3.92 -8.03 -9.98
N THR A 20 -4.19 -7.05 -10.83
CA THR A 20 -4.89 -7.25 -12.11
C THR A 20 -3.92 -7.27 -13.29
N ARG A 21 -2.94 -6.36 -13.31
CA ARG A 21 -1.91 -6.21 -14.37
C ARG A 21 -0.61 -5.77 -13.73
N ASP A 22 0.53 -6.00 -14.39
CA ASP A 22 1.90 -5.64 -13.99
C ASP A 22 1.97 -4.47 -12.98
N ASP A 23 1.91 -4.78 -11.68
CA ASP A 23 2.00 -3.83 -10.55
C ASP A 23 0.78 -2.91 -10.27
N ILE A 24 -0.37 -3.15 -10.92
CA ILE A 24 -1.68 -2.54 -10.65
C ILE A 24 -2.55 -3.50 -9.83
N TYR A 25 -3.08 -2.97 -8.74
CA TYR A 25 -3.98 -3.64 -7.81
C TYR A 25 -5.35 -2.99 -7.87
N GLU A 26 -6.41 -3.77 -7.76
CA GLU A 26 -7.78 -3.30 -7.70
C GLU A 26 -8.38 -3.62 -6.33
N ASP A 27 -9.08 -2.67 -5.74
CA ASP A 27 -9.76 -2.85 -4.46
C ASP A 27 -11.24 -3.23 -4.61
N GLU A 28 -11.93 -3.42 -3.48
CA GLU A 28 -13.35 -3.80 -3.48
C GLU A 28 -14.30 -2.77 -4.08
N HIS A 29 -13.85 -1.53 -4.20
CA HIS A 29 -14.60 -0.42 -4.75
C HIS A 29 -14.29 -0.22 -6.24
N GLY A 30 -13.47 -1.08 -6.85
CA GLY A 30 -13.00 -0.96 -8.23
C GLY A 30 -11.98 0.17 -8.41
N ARG A 31 -11.37 0.66 -7.33
CA ARG A 31 -10.31 1.67 -7.38
C ARG A 31 -8.99 0.97 -7.64
N GLN A 32 -8.23 1.53 -8.55
CA GLN A 32 -6.94 1.00 -8.95
C GLN A 32 -5.83 1.63 -8.13
N TRP A 33 -4.83 0.84 -7.79
CA TRP A 33 -3.70 1.18 -6.94
C TRP A 33 -2.43 0.69 -7.62
N VAL A 34 -1.46 1.55 -7.84
CA VAL A 34 -0.17 1.19 -8.43
C VAL A 34 0.89 1.10 -7.34
N ALA A 35 1.71 0.05 -7.35
CA ALA A 35 2.90 -0.02 -6.51
C ALA A 35 3.98 0.92 -7.05
N ALA A 36 3.95 2.19 -6.66
CA ALA A 36 4.83 3.23 -7.19
C ALA A 36 6.28 3.10 -6.67
N LYS A 37 6.45 2.59 -5.45
CA LYS A 37 7.77 2.47 -4.82
C LYS A 37 7.83 1.26 -3.91
N VAL A 38 8.89 0.47 -4.04
CA VAL A 38 9.24 -0.56 -3.06
C VAL A 38 10.62 -0.27 -2.51
N GLU A 39 10.68 -0.08 -1.20
CA GLU A 39 11.91 0.10 -0.46
C GLU A 39 12.26 -1.22 0.22
N THR A 40 13.45 -1.73 -0.06
CA THR A 40 14.00 -2.89 0.64
C THR A 40 15.15 -2.39 1.50
N SER A 41 14.89 -2.25 2.80
CA SER A 41 15.88 -1.78 3.76
C SER A 41 16.47 -2.96 4.51
N SER A 42 17.77 -3.18 4.33
CA SER A 42 18.55 -4.14 5.14
C SER A 42 18.93 -3.58 6.52
N HIS A 43 18.78 -2.26 6.73
CA HIS A 43 19.15 -1.54 7.94
C HIS A 43 18.10 -0.46 8.27
N SER A 44 16.88 -0.85 8.61
CA SER A 44 15.88 0.10 9.14
C SER A 44 16.08 0.25 10.66
N PRO A 45 16.06 1.47 11.24
CA PRO A 45 16.13 1.68 12.69
C PRO A 45 14.90 1.13 13.44
N TYR A 46 13.82 0.78 12.73
CA TYR A 46 12.66 0.07 13.27
C TYR A 46 12.80 -1.47 13.21
N CYS A 47 13.78 -1.97 12.46
CA CYS A 47 14.04 -3.37 12.15
C CYS A 47 15.38 -3.75 12.81
N SER A 48 15.36 -3.97 14.12
CA SER A 48 16.56 -4.18 14.95
C SER A 48 17.20 -5.57 14.84
N LYS A 49 16.73 -6.40 13.89
CA LYS A 49 17.34 -7.68 13.53
C LYS A 49 17.63 -7.65 12.04
N ILE A 50 18.58 -8.46 11.60
CA ILE A 50 19.01 -8.66 10.21
C ILE A 50 17.86 -9.30 9.42
N GLU A 51 16.76 -8.57 9.27
CA GLU A 51 15.54 -8.97 8.59
C GLU A 51 15.30 -7.93 7.50
N THR A 52 15.13 -8.41 6.28
CA THR A 52 14.86 -7.57 5.12
C THR A 52 13.51 -6.90 5.32
N CYS A 53 13.52 -5.64 5.73
CA CYS A 53 12.30 -4.86 5.89
C CYS A 53 11.88 -4.34 4.51
N VAL A 54 10.73 -4.82 4.02
CA VAL A 54 10.17 -4.43 2.72
C VAL A 54 9.02 -3.47 2.94
N THR A 55 9.11 -2.26 2.40
CA THR A 55 8.05 -1.25 2.45
C THR A 55 7.57 -0.95 1.04
N VAL A 56 6.25 -0.90 0.85
CA VAL A 56 5.59 -0.73 -0.44
C VAL A 56 4.68 0.47 -0.34
N HIS A 57 4.82 1.39 -1.29
CA HIS A 57 3.97 2.56 -1.45
C HIS A 57 3.02 2.29 -2.61
N LEU A 58 1.76 2.13 -2.28
CA LEU A 58 0.65 1.96 -3.20
C LEU A 58 -0.03 3.31 -3.38
N TRP A 59 -0.06 3.81 -4.60
CA TRP A 59 -0.72 5.08 -4.93
C TRP A 59 -2.01 4.78 -5.70
N GLN A 60 -3.10 5.39 -5.29
CA GLN A 60 -4.35 5.27 -6.01
C GLN A 60 -4.24 5.95 -7.37
N MET A 61 -4.55 5.18 -8.41
CA MET A 61 -4.61 5.65 -9.78
C MET A 61 -5.92 6.42 -9.96
N THR A 62 -5.88 7.72 -9.75
CA THR A 62 -6.97 8.61 -10.13
C THR A 62 -6.87 8.95 -11.61
N THR A 63 -7.97 9.37 -12.24
CA THR A 63 -8.01 9.78 -13.66
C THR A 63 -7.01 10.91 -14.01
N LEU A 64 -6.47 11.60 -13.00
CA LEU A 64 -5.42 12.62 -13.15
C LEU A 64 -4.00 12.05 -13.11
N PHE A 65 -3.81 10.88 -12.49
CA PHE A 65 -2.52 10.20 -12.46
C PHE A 65 -2.34 9.46 -13.78
N GLN A 66 -1.64 10.12 -14.70
CA GLN A 66 -1.13 9.54 -15.94
C GLN A 66 -0.42 8.22 -15.67
N GLU A 67 -0.61 7.30 -16.61
CA GLU A 67 0.06 6.02 -16.75
C GLU A 67 1.47 6.06 -16.13
N PRO A 68 1.77 5.18 -15.14
CA PRO A 68 3.07 5.17 -14.49
C PRO A 68 4.16 5.06 -15.57
N SER A 69 5.20 5.89 -15.46
CA SER A 69 6.27 5.89 -16.44
C SER A 69 6.86 4.47 -16.57
N PRO A 70 7.20 4.00 -17.78
CA PRO A 70 7.67 2.63 -18.00
C PRO A 70 8.94 2.28 -17.20
N ASP A 71 9.73 3.28 -16.77
CA ASP A 71 10.86 3.09 -15.86
C ASP A 71 10.46 2.76 -14.40
N SER A 72 9.23 3.06 -13.99
CA SER A 72 8.68 2.74 -12.67
C SER A 72 8.01 1.35 -12.59
N LEU A 73 7.72 0.74 -13.74
CA LEU A 73 7.33 -0.67 -13.89
C LEU A 73 8.54 -1.59 -13.66
N LYS A 74 9.16 -1.48 -12.49
CA LYS A 74 9.97 -2.59 -11.99
C LYS A 74 8.97 -3.64 -11.53
N THR A 75 8.81 -4.70 -12.32
CA THR A 75 8.02 -5.87 -11.92
C THR A 75 8.46 -6.33 -10.54
N PHE A 76 7.66 -6.01 -9.52
CA PHE A 76 8.01 -6.36 -8.16
C PHE A 76 7.56 -7.80 -7.93
N ASN A 77 8.33 -8.74 -8.48
CA ASN A 77 8.07 -10.19 -8.42
C ASN A 77 7.93 -10.76 -7.00
N PHE A 78 8.30 -9.98 -5.98
CA PHE A 78 8.22 -10.35 -4.57
C PHE A 78 6.93 -9.87 -3.89
N LEU A 79 6.11 -9.04 -4.56
CA LEU A 79 4.84 -8.60 -4.00
C LEU A 79 3.79 -9.71 -4.14
N PRO A 80 2.97 -9.93 -3.11
CA PRO A 80 1.88 -10.87 -3.23
C PRO A 80 0.87 -10.39 -4.24
N ARG A 81 0.31 -11.34 -5.00
CA ARG A 81 -0.76 -11.07 -5.95
C ARG A 81 -2.01 -10.49 -5.31
N THR A 82 -2.23 -10.72 -4.02
CA THR A 82 -3.37 -10.17 -3.30
C THR A 82 -2.98 -9.78 -1.90
N TRP A 83 -3.51 -8.66 -1.40
CA TRP A 83 -3.51 -8.31 0.01
C TRP A 83 -4.94 -8.31 0.54
N ARG A 84 -5.14 -8.87 1.72
CA ARG A 84 -6.42 -8.86 2.41
C ARG A 84 -6.26 -8.31 3.81
N LEU A 85 -7.03 -7.30 4.16
CA LEU A 85 -7.07 -6.75 5.50
C LEU A 85 -7.54 -7.85 6.48
N GLU A 86 -6.63 -8.28 7.34
CA GLU A 86 -6.88 -9.30 8.36
C GLU A 86 -7.21 -8.66 9.72
N SER A 87 -6.61 -7.50 9.98
CA SER A 87 -6.82 -6.71 11.20
C SER A 87 -6.80 -5.21 10.89
N ARG A 88 -7.12 -4.37 11.87
CA ARG A 88 -7.30 -2.90 11.70
C ARG A 88 -6.18 -2.20 10.93
N ASN A 89 -4.94 -2.70 11.03
CA ASN A 89 -3.75 -2.16 10.39
C ASN A 89 -2.83 -3.25 9.86
N THR A 90 -3.35 -4.45 9.59
CA THR A 90 -2.53 -5.56 9.08
C THR A 90 -3.26 -6.23 7.93
N TYR A 91 -2.56 -6.31 6.83
CA TYR A 91 -2.91 -7.04 5.63
C TYR A 91 -2.20 -8.39 5.62
N ARG A 92 -2.85 -9.37 5.02
CA ARG A 92 -2.30 -10.68 4.76
C ARG A 92 -2.18 -10.87 3.27
N GLY A 93 -0.96 -11.13 2.82
CA GLY A 93 -0.68 -11.40 1.42
C GLY A 93 -1.02 -12.84 1.02
N ALA A 94 -1.18 -13.09 -0.28
CA ALA A 94 -1.27 -14.43 -0.84
C ALA A 94 -0.02 -15.29 -0.58
N ASP A 95 1.11 -14.64 -0.33
CA ASP A 95 2.39 -15.22 0.10
C ASP A 95 2.38 -15.67 1.57
N ALA A 96 1.23 -15.59 2.26
CA ALA A 96 1.05 -15.84 3.68
C ALA A 96 1.83 -14.89 4.60
N MET A 97 2.42 -13.83 4.04
CA MET A 97 3.12 -12.82 4.81
C MET A 97 2.16 -11.77 5.36
N HIS A 98 2.54 -11.18 6.49
CA HIS A 98 1.78 -10.10 7.11
C HIS A 98 2.38 -8.75 6.68
N TRP A 99 1.52 -7.82 6.33
CA TRP A 99 1.86 -6.51 5.79
C TRP A 99 1.17 -5.47 6.66
N ARG A 100 1.93 -4.79 7.50
CA ARG A 100 1.43 -3.76 8.38
C ARG A 100 1.17 -2.46 7.60
N LEU A 101 -0.01 -1.90 7.79
CA LEU A 101 -0.34 -0.56 7.34
C LEU A 101 0.44 0.46 8.18
N VAL A 102 1.43 1.10 7.55
CA VAL A 102 2.29 2.11 8.18
C VAL A 102 1.71 3.50 8.02
N ASN A 103 1.24 3.81 6.82
CA ASN A 103 0.66 5.11 6.52
C ASN A 103 -0.52 4.96 5.57
N HIS A 104 -1.55 5.78 5.78
CA HIS A 104 -2.66 5.95 4.84
C HIS A 104 -3.00 7.44 4.81
N SER A 105 -2.59 8.11 3.73
CA SER A 105 -2.76 9.56 3.60
C SER A 105 -3.20 9.92 2.20
N GLN A 106 -4.14 10.86 2.11
CA GLN A 106 -4.55 11.44 0.83
C GLN A 106 -3.81 12.77 0.61
N PHE A 107 -3.04 12.86 -0.47
CA PHE A 107 -2.31 14.06 -0.87
C PHE A 107 -2.84 14.58 -2.20
N TYR A 108 -3.38 15.80 -2.21
CA TYR A 108 -3.89 16.49 -3.42
C TYR A 108 -4.84 15.64 -4.30
N GLY A 109 -5.64 14.76 -3.69
CA GLY A 109 -6.57 13.89 -4.38
C GLY A 109 -6.00 12.50 -4.77
N THR A 110 -4.70 12.26 -4.57
CA THR A 110 -4.09 10.94 -4.69
C THR A 110 -4.02 10.30 -3.31
N GLU A 111 -4.60 9.11 -3.15
CA GLU A 111 -4.45 8.33 -1.92
C GLU A 111 -3.15 7.53 -1.96
N GLU A 112 -2.32 7.65 -0.92
CA GLU A 112 -1.14 6.83 -0.70
C GLU A 112 -1.41 5.87 0.47
N LEU A 113 -1.18 4.59 0.20
CA LEU A 113 -1.22 3.50 1.14
C LEU A 113 0.18 2.90 1.26
N VAL A 114 0.76 2.94 2.46
CA VAL A 114 2.11 2.41 2.72
C VAL A 114 2.00 1.14 3.56
N LEU A 115 2.42 0.03 2.96
CA LEU A 115 2.43 -1.29 3.59
C LEU A 115 3.87 -1.69 3.88
N MET A 116 4.13 -2.23 5.06
CA MET A 116 5.43 -2.75 5.44
C MET A 116 5.31 -4.22 5.79
N LEU A 117 6.13 -5.04 5.16
CA LEU A 117 6.26 -6.47 5.46
C LEU A 117 6.69 -6.64 6.92
N ASP A 118 5.89 -7.37 7.67
CA ASP A 118 6.18 -7.77 9.04
C ASP A 118 6.83 -9.16 8.99
N SER A 119 8.16 -9.20 9.15
CA SER A 119 8.98 -10.42 9.09
C SER A 119 8.87 -11.32 10.34
N ARG A 120 7.97 -11.01 11.28
CA ARG A 120 7.91 -11.70 12.59
C ARG A 120 7.05 -12.97 12.62
N SER A 121 6.62 -13.47 11.47
CA SER A 121 5.77 -14.67 11.37
C SER A 121 6.55 -15.98 11.33
#